data_AF-A0A6P1NTS2-F1
#
_entry.id   AF-A0A6P1NTS2-F1
#
_cell.length_a   1.000
_cell.length_b   1.000
_cell.length_c   1.000
_cell.angle_alpha   90.00
_cell.angle_beta   90.00
_cell.angle_gamma   90.00
#
_symmetry.space_group_name_H-M   'P 1'
#
loop_
_entity.id
_entity.type
_entity.pdbx_description
1 polymer ?
#
loop_
_entity_poly.entity_id
_entity_poly.type
_entity_poly.pdbx_seq_one_letter_code
_entity_poly.pdbx_strand_id
1 'polypeptide(L)'
;MRDHIKTKPDLGVPLLIICVGFLFLAVIILPSKFELTNAGYIICGFISFFIFSGLWKIGHFELKDHLLTKYQLLGLVKRTVDLKYLVKYRTKTYNLTRVQSITSLIPSKSDKYRNPREATLHFTNSSKMVLDEELIPTKDFDLLLEKISLFSTESTLLA
;
A
#
# COMPACT_ATOMS: atom_id res chain seq x y z
N MET A 1 11.74 6.92 -25.15
CA MET A 1 10.74 5.90 -24.77
C MET A 1 9.57 6.61 -24.12
N ARG A 2 8.38 6.59 -24.73
CA ARG A 2 7.14 7.07 -24.10
C ARG A 2 6.50 5.89 -23.41
N ASP A 3 7.07 5.49 -22.29
CA ASP A 3 6.52 4.41 -21.50
C ASP A 3 5.48 5.02 -20.55
N HIS A 4 4.23 4.61 -20.73
CA HIS A 4 3.15 4.89 -19.80
C HIS A 4 2.76 3.58 -19.14
N ILE A 5 3.00 3.48 -17.84
CA ILE A 5 2.69 2.30 -17.03
C ILE A 5 1.78 2.76 -15.90
N LYS A 6 0.62 2.12 -15.81
CA LYS A 6 -0.30 2.32 -14.69
C LYS A 6 -0.53 0.98 -14.02
N THR A 7 -0.15 0.89 -12.75
CA THR A 7 -0.35 -0.34 -11.99
C THR A 7 -1.79 -0.45 -11.50
N LYS A 8 -2.25 -1.69 -11.32
CA LYS A 8 -3.56 -1.94 -10.72
C LYS A 8 -3.42 -1.93 -9.19
N PRO A 9 -4.36 -1.33 -8.44
CA PRO A 9 -4.35 -1.43 -6.99
C PRO A 9 -4.65 -2.88 -6.58
N ASP A 10 -3.94 -3.38 -5.57
CA ASP A 10 -4.33 -4.61 -4.89
C ASP A 10 -5.39 -4.29 -3.83
N LEU A 11 -6.58 -4.88 -4.01
CA LEU A 11 -7.72 -4.67 -3.14
C LEU A 11 -7.95 -5.82 -2.15
N GLY A 12 -7.20 -6.92 -2.22
CA GLY A 12 -7.46 -8.13 -1.44
C GLY A 12 -7.44 -7.90 0.08
N VAL A 13 -6.27 -7.51 0.62
CA VAL A 13 -6.13 -7.20 2.06
C VAL A 13 -6.96 -5.97 2.45
N PRO A 14 -6.89 -4.83 1.73
CA PRO A 14 -7.61 -3.63 2.14
C PRO A 14 -9.12 -3.82 2.21
N LEU A 15 -9.71 -4.54 1.24
CA LEU A 15 -11.15 -4.77 1.20
C LEU A 15 -11.60 -5.74 2.30
N LEU A 16 -10.77 -6.73 2.66
CA LEU A 16 -11.04 -7.60 3.82
C LEU A 16 -11.09 -6.77 5.12
N ILE A 17 -10.11 -5.88 5.34
CA ILE A 17 -10.08 -4.98 6.51
C ILE A 17 -11.35 -4.12 6.56
N ILE A 18 -11.74 -3.53 5.42
CA ILE A 18 -12.93 -2.69 5.30
C ILE A 18 -14.21 -3.49 5.59
N CYS A 19 -14.36 -4.68 4.99
CA CYS A 19 -15.51 -5.56 5.20
C CYS A 19 -15.65 -6.00 6.66
N VAL A 20 -14.55 -6.39 7.30
CA VAL A 20 -14.54 -6.75 8.73
C VAL A 20 -14.92 -5.55 9.59
N GLY A 21 -14.37 -4.37 9.30
CA GLY A 21 -14.74 -3.13 9.99
C GLY A 21 -16.23 -2.82 9.88
N PHE A 22 -16.82 -2.94 8.68
CA PHE A 22 -18.26 -2.75 8.49
C PHE A 22 -19.10 -3.83 9.19
N LEU A 23 -18.63 -5.08 9.25
CA LEU A 23 -19.32 -6.14 9.98
C LEU A 23 -19.37 -5.83 11.48
N PHE A 24 -18.25 -5.41 12.08
CA PHE A 24 -18.24 -4.96 13.48
C PHE A 24 -19.13 -3.75 13.72
N LEU A 25 -19.11 -2.77 12.80
CA LEU A 25 -19.99 -1.62 12.87
C LEU A 25 -21.47 -2.05 12.86
N ALA A 26 -21.84 -2.97 11.98
CA ALA A 26 -23.19 -3.49 11.86
C ALA A 26 -23.63 -4.22 13.13
N VAL A 27 -22.78 -5.08 13.71
CA VAL A 27 -23.06 -5.80 14.97
C VAL A 27 -23.33 -4.84 16.13
N ILE A 28 -22.70 -3.67 16.14
CA ILE A 28 -22.85 -2.68 17.22
C ILE A 28 -24.06 -1.77 17.01
N ILE A 29 -24.36 -1.39 15.77
CA ILE A 29 -25.42 -0.42 15.45
C ILE A 29 -26.79 -1.09 15.26
N LEU A 30 -26.86 -2.31 14.71
CA LEU A 30 -28.12 -3.01 14.43
C LEU A 30 -28.94 -3.46 15.65
N PRO A 31 -28.37 -3.74 16.84
CA PRO A 31 -29.17 -3.99 18.04
C PRO A 31 -30.02 -2.75 18.35
N SER A 32 -31.33 -2.92 18.48
CA SER A 32 -32.32 -1.85 18.67
C SER A 32 -32.20 -1.02 19.95
N LYS A 33 -31.13 -1.23 20.74
CA LYS A 33 -30.84 -0.58 22.03
C LYS A 33 -29.49 0.15 22.03
N PHE A 34 -28.95 0.47 20.85
CA PHE A 34 -27.69 1.20 20.77
C PHE A 34 -27.88 2.65 21.27
N GLU A 35 -27.53 2.87 22.53
CA GLU A 35 -27.40 4.21 23.11
C GLU A 35 -25.95 4.68 23.00
N LEU A 36 -25.77 5.88 22.42
CA LEU A 36 -24.47 6.51 22.20
C LEU A 36 -23.88 7.02 23.52
N THR A 37 -23.40 6.09 24.34
CA THR A 37 -22.61 6.40 25.52
C THR A 37 -21.21 6.84 25.12
N ASN A 38 -20.47 7.49 26.02
CA ASN A 38 -19.06 7.87 25.80
C ASN A 38 -18.20 6.67 25.35
N ALA A 39 -18.46 5.47 25.88
CA ALA A 39 -17.81 4.24 25.45
C ALA A 39 -18.20 3.83 24.02
N GLY A 40 -19.47 4.01 23.64
CA GLY A 40 -19.95 3.79 22.26
C GLY A 40 -19.24 4.67 21.23
N TYR A 41 -19.02 5.96 21.55
CA TYR A 41 -18.25 6.86 20.69
C TYR A 41 -16.80 6.40 20.50
N ILE A 42 -16.14 5.94 21.56
CA ILE A 42 -14.76 5.44 21.49
C ILE A 42 -14.70 4.19 20.60
N ILE A 43 -15.64 3.26 20.75
CA ILE A 43 -15.69 2.03 19.96
C ILE A 43 -15.98 2.34 18.48
N CYS A 44 -16.96 3.19 18.19
CA CYS A 44 -17.25 3.63 16.82
C CYS A 44 -16.06 4.37 16.20
N GLY A 45 -15.36 5.19 16.98
CA GLY A 45 -14.14 5.88 16.55
C GLY A 45 -13.03 4.90 16.18
N PHE A 46 -12.81 3.87 16.99
CA PHE A 46 -11.81 2.83 16.72
C PHE A 46 -12.16 2.02 15.47
N ILE A 47 -13.42 1.61 15.29
CA ILE A 47 -13.87 0.89 14.09
C ILE A 47 -13.74 1.76 12.85
N SER A 48 -14.12 3.04 12.95
CA SER A 48 -13.95 3.98 11.84
C SER A 48 -12.48 4.14 11.47
N PHE A 49 -11.60 4.30 12.46
CA PHE A 49 -10.15 4.34 12.23
C PHE A 49 -9.63 3.07 11.54
N PHE A 50 -10.15 1.90 11.93
CA PHE A 50 -9.79 0.63 11.29
C PHE A 50 -10.22 0.59 9.81
N ILE A 51 -11.45 1.01 9.49
CA ILE A 51 -11.92 1.12 8.09
C ILE A 51 -11.08 2.12 7.30
N PHE A 52 -10.77 3.28 7.88
CA PHE A 52 -9.90 4.29 7.26
C PHE A 52 -8.49 3.76 6.99
N SER A 53 -7.95 2.93 7.88
CA SER A 53 -6.64 2.30 7.67
C SER A 53 -6.62 1.38 6.44
N GLY A 54 -7.71 0.64 6.20
CA GLY A 54 -7.90 -0.15 4.99
C GLY A 54 -7.96 0.72 3.73
N LEU A 55 -8.76 1.79 3.74
CA LEU A 55 -8.83 2.75 2.64
C LEU A 55 -7.47 3.40 2.31
N TRP A 56 -6.66 3.68 3.33
CA TRP A 56 -5.32 4.26 3.15
C TRP A 56 -4.34 3.32 2.44
N LYS A 57 -4.53 2.00 2.63
CA LYS A 57 -3.77 0.94 1.96
C LYS A 57 -4.27 0.66 0.54
N ILE A 58 -5.32 1.33 0.06
CA ILE A 58 -5.71 1.28 -1.36
C ILE A 58 -4.91 2.34 -2.12
N GLY A 59 -3.97 1.90 -2.94
CA GLY A 59 -3.13 2.78 -3.73
C GLY A 59 -2.68 2.16 -5.04
N HIS A 60 -2.23 3.00 -5.95
CA HIS A 60 -1.62 2.56 -7.20
C HIS A 60 -0.52 3.53 -7.61
N PHE A 61 0.28 3.12 -8.60
CA PHE A 61 1.39 3.90 -9.12
C PHE A 61 1.20 4.12 -10.62
N GLU A 62 1.66 5.27 -11.08
CA GLU A 62 1.67 5.64 -12.48
C GLU A 62 3.05 6.17 -12.83
N LEU A 63 3.70 5.53 -13.80
CA LEU A 63 4.93 6.02 -14.40
C LEU A 63 4.59 6.59 -15.78
N LYS A 64 4.83 7.88 -15.96
CA LYS A 64 4.65 8.56 -17.24
C LYS A 64 5.94 9.28 -17.61
N ASP A 65 6.60 8.77 -18.65
CA ASP A 65 7.92 9.24 -19.09
C ASP A 65 8.98 9.11 -17.97
N HIS A 66 9.20 10.19 -17.22
CA HIS A 66 10.15 10.29 -16.10
C HIS A 66 9.45 10.58 -14.76
N LEU A 67 8.14 10.78 -14.78
CA LEU A 67 7.35 11.14 -13.61
C LEU A 67 6.72 9.89 -13.01
N LEU A 68 7.12 9.57 -11.79
CA LEU A 68 6.49 8.53 -10.97
C LEU A 68 5.48 9.19 -10.02
N THR A 69 4.21 8.82 -10.16
CA THR A 69 3.12 9.30 -9.31
C THR A 69 2.58 8.15 -8.47
N LYS A 70 2.56 8.34 -7.15
CA LYS A 70 1.88 7.48 -6.19
C LYS A 70 0.50 8.06 -5.91
N TYR A 71 -0.53 7.26 -6.05
CA TYR A 71 -1.90 7.57 -5.67
C TYR A 71 -2.31 6.72 -4.47
N GLN A 72 -3.00 7.31 -3.52
CA GLN A 72 -3.57 6.63 -2.35
C GLN A 72 -5.01 7.08 -2.13
N LEU A 73 -5.75 6.31 -1.34
CA LEU A 73 -7.12 6.63 -0.91
C LEU A 73 -8.03 6.85 -2.13
N LEU A 74 -8.01 5.87 -3.04
CA LEU A 74 -8.74 5.90 -4.32
C LEU A 74 -8.38 7.09 -5.24
N GLY A 75 -7.23 7.73 -5.02
CA GLY A 75 -6.73 8.84 -5.85
C GLY A 75 -6.87 10.22 -5.21
N LEU A 76 -7.41 10.32 -3.99
CA LEU A 76 -7.54 11.58 -3.27
C LEU A 76 -6.19 12.17 -2.85
N VAL A 77 -5.24 11.30 -2.50
CA VAL A 77 -3.87 11.71 -2.17
C VAL A 77 -2.95 11.30 -3.31
N LYS A 78 -2.25 12.26 -3.91
CA LYS A 78 -1.26 12.00 -4.94
C LYS A 78 0.08 12.62 -4.58
N ARG A 79 1.16 11.93 -4.92
CA ARG A 79 2.53 12.43 -4.79
C ARG A 79 3.30 12.07 -6.05
N THR A 80 3.85 13.08 -6.72
CA THR A 80 4.64 12.91 -7.93
C THR A 80 6.10 13.24 -7.67
N VAL A 81 7.00 12.44 -8.24
CA VAL A 81 8.44 12.66 -8.22
C VAL A 81 9.01 12.43 -9.61
N ASP A 82 10.12 13.08 -9.91
CA ASP A 82 10.83 12.94 -11.17
C ASP A 82 12.04 12.01 -10.99
N LEU A 83 12.04 10.89 -11.72
CA LEU A 83 13.08 9.86 -11.71
C LEU A 83 14.42 10.35 -12.27
N LYS A 84 14.47 11.46 -13.03
CA LYS A 84 15.75 12.05 -13.47
C LYS A 84 16.63 12.49 -12.31
N TYR A 85 16.04 12.78 -11.16
CA TYR A 85 16.75 13.16 -9.94
C TYR A 85 16.89 11.99 -8.97
N LEU A 86 16.68 10.75 -9.43
CA LEU A 86 16.88 9.55 -8.64
C LEU A 86 18.38 9.33 -8.44
N VAL A 87 18.83 9.33 -7.18
CA VAL A 87 20.24 9.07 -6.85
C VAL A 87 20.45 7.57 -6.66
N LYS A 88 19.60 6.96 -5.82
CA LYS A 88 19.67 5.54 -5.50
C LYS A 88 18.30 5.00 -5.13
N TYR A 89 18.12 3.71 -5.29
CA TYR A 89 17.02 2.98 -4.68
C TYR A 89 17.53 1.86 -3.79
N ARG A 90 16.81 1.59 -2.72
CA ARG A 90 17.07 0.48 -1.81
C ARG A 90 15.83 -0.38 -1.74
N THR A 91 15.98 -1.68 -1.99
CA THR A 91 14.93 -2.67 -1.75
C THR A 91 15.17 -3.34 -0.40
N LYS A 92 14.10 -3.55 0.35
CA LYS A 92 14.09 -4.29 1.60
C LYS A 92 12.94 -5.29 1.55
N THR A 93 13.21 -6.52 1.97
CA THR A 93 12.17 -7.52 2.18
C THR A 93 11.85 -7.59 3.67
N TYR A 94 10.57 -7.54 4.03
CA TYR A 94 10.14 -7.74 5.41
C TYR A 94 9.74 -9.19 5.60
N ASN A 95 10.14 -9.82 6.70
CA ASN A 95 9.67 -11.16 7.04
C ASN A 95 8.54 -11.05 8.07
N LEU A 96 7.29 -11.25 7.63
CA LEU A 96 6.10 -11.16 8.48
C LEU A 96 5.69 -12.51 9.07
N THR A 97 6.64 -13.42 9.32
CA THR A 97 6.36 -14.79 9.82
C THR A 97 5.46 -14.84 11.06
N ARG A 98 5.40 -13.77 11.87
CA ARG A 98 4.59 -13.71 13.09
C ARG A 98 3.13 -13.28 12.87
N VAL A 99 2.76 -12.70 11.72
CA VAL A 99 1.41 -12.13 11.45
C VAL A 99 0.54 -13.07 10.58
N GLN A 100 0.99 -14.31 10.39
CA GLN A 100 0.41 -15.29 9.45
C GLN A 100 -1.08 -15.63 9.66
N SER A 101 -1.65 -15.37 10.84
CA SER A 101 -3.03 -15.76 11.15
C SER A 101 -4.11 -14.92 10.49
N ILE A 102 -3.82 -13.68 10.08
CA ILE A 102 -4.82 -12.79 9.45
C ILE A 102 -4.73 -12.87 7.92
N THR A 103 -3.52 -13.06 7.38
CA THR A 103 -3.31 -13.17 5.92
C THR A 103 -3.67 -14.55 5.36
N SER A 104 -3.80 -15.58 6.20
CA SER A 104 -4.28 -16.92 5.80
C SER A 104 -5.73 -16.95 5.32
N LEU A 105 -6.53 -15.94 5.69
CA LEU A 105 -7.92 -15.78 5.23
C LEU A 105 -8.02 -15.23 3.80
N ILE A 106 -6.90 -14.75 3.24
CA ILE A 106 -6.86 -14.27 1.87
C ILE A 106 -6.48 -15.47 0.99
N PRO A 107 -7.32 -15.87 0.01
CA PRO A 107 -7.08 -17.06 -0.81
C PRO A 107 -5.83 -16.96 -1.71
N SER A 108 -5.14 -15.82 -1.70
CA SER A 108 -3.90 -15.59 -2.44
C SER A 108 -2.72 -16.23 -1.73
N LYS A 109 -2.33 -17.44 -2.17
CA LYS A 109 -1.07 -18.14 -1.82
C LYS A 109 0.21 -17.39 -2.23
N SER A 110 0.17 -16.08 -2.46
CA SER A 110 1.30 -15.32 -2.96
C SER A 110 2.27 -14.99 -1.81
N ASP A 111 3.53 -15.40 -1.95
CA ASP A 111 4.61 -15.14 -1.00
C ASP A 111 4.76 -13.66 -0.62
N LYS A 112 4.28 -12.73 -1.45
CA LYS A 112 4.30 -11.28 -1.18
C LYS A 112 3.61 -10.88 0.12
N TYR A 113 2.59 -11.61 0.59
CA TYR A 113 1.92 -11.30 1.86
C TYR A 113 2.66 -11.84 3.08
N ARG A 114 3.60 -12.78 2.86
CA ARG A 114 4.48 -13.33 3.89
C ARG A 114 5.79 -12.57 3.95
N ASN A 115 6.30 -12.19 2.79
CA ASN A 115 7.57 -11.52 2.60
C ASN A 115 7.42 -10.28 1.68
N PRO A 116 6.67 -9.24 2.08
CA PRO A 116 6.48 -8.07 1.22
C PRO A 116 7.81 -7.34 1.01
N ARG A 117 8.03 -6.87 -0.23
CA ARG A 117 9.16 -6.02 -0.58
C ARG A 117 8.74 -4.55 -0.57
N GLU A 118 9.66 -3.72 -0.14
CA GLU A 118 9.53 -2.27 -0.19
C GLU A 118 10.77 -1.70 -0.88
N ALA A 119 10.56 -0.80 -1.83
CA ALA A 119 11.63 -0.06 -2.46
C ALA A 119 11.55 1.42 -2.09
N THR A 120 12.57 1.90 -1.39
CA THR A 120 12.75 3.31 -1.07
C THR A 120 13.62 3.98 -2.14
N LEU A 121 13.03 4.96 -2.83
CA LEU A 121 13.69 5.82 -3.79
C LEU A 121 14.23 7.07 -3.09
N HIS A 122 15.51 7.38 -3.29
CA HIS A 122 16.16 8.57 -2.76
C HIS A 122 16.47 9.56 -3.88
N PHE A 123 16.00 10.79 -3.74
CA PHE A 123 16.19 11.85 -4.73
C PHE A 123 17.20 12.90 -4.25
N THR A 124 17.77 13.65 -5.19
CA THR A 124 18.80 14.68 -4.93
C THR A 124 18.34 15.73 -3.90
N ASN A 125 17.05 16.06 -3.89
CA ASN A 125 16.47 17.05 -2.98
C ASN A 125 16.14 16.50 -1.58
N SER A 126 16.79 15.43 -1.14
CA SER A 126 16.48 14.68 0.10
C SER A 126 15.04 14.12 0.19
N SER A 127 14.23 14.27 -0.86
CA SER A 127 12.91 13.66 -0.97
C SER A 127 13.06 12.13 -1.04
N LYS A 128 12.12 11.42 -0.42
CA LYS A 128 12.04 9.96 -0.47
C LYS A 128 10.66 9.51 -0.94
N MET A 129 10.60 8.56 -1.87
CA MET A 129 9.35 7.90 -2.25
C MET A 129 9.46 6.41 -1.95
N VAL A 130 8.39 5.85 -1.40
CA VAL A 130 8.32 4.43 -1.04
C VAL A 130 7.31 3.72 -1.95
N LEU A 131 7.83 2.73 -2.67
CA LEU A 131 7.07 1.73 -3.40
C LEU A 131 6.86 0.52 -2.47
N ASP A 132 5.61 0.18 -2.24
CA ASP A 132 5.23 -0.92 -1.35
C ASP A 132 4.55 -1.99 -2.22
N GLU A 133 5.13 -3.18 -2.25
CA GLU A 133 4.59 -4.32 -3.01
C GLU A 133 3.20 -4.73 -2.52
N GLU A 134 2.82 -4.42 -1.28
CA GLU A 134 1.47 -4.71 -0.76
C GLU A 134 0.37 -3.94 -1.50
N LEU A 135 0.70 -2.78 -2.08
CA LEU A 135 -0.29 -1.91 -2.73
C LEU A 135 -0.65 -2.38 -4.15
N ILE A 136 0.18 -3.24 -4.76
CA ILE A 136 0.08 -3.61 -6.18
C ILE A 136 0.38 -5.10 -6.41
N PRO A 137 0.07 -5.65 -7.60
CA PRO A 137 0.53 -6.99 -7.97
C PRO A 137 2.05 -7.06 -8.01
N THR A 138 2.63 -8.19 -7.59
CA THR A 138 4.09 -8.46 -7.67
C THR A 138 4.64 -8.24 -9.07
N LYS A 139 3.91 -8.66 -10.12
CA LYS A 139 4.29 -8.44 -11.52
C LYS A 139 4.43 -6.95 -11.86
N ASP A 140 3.50 -6.14 -11.37
CA ASP A 140 3.50 -4.68 -11.58
C ASP A 140 4.64 -4.02 -10.78
N PHE A 141 4.94 -4.53 -9.59
CA PHE A 141 6.06 -4.09 -8.76
C PHE A 141 7.41 -4.38 -9.40
N ASP A 142 7.61 -5.61 -9.91
CA ASP A 142 8.84 -6.00 -10.60
C ASP A 142 9.05 -5.16 -11.86
N LEU A 143 7.98 -4.93 -12.63
CA LEU A 143 8.02 -4.10 -13.83
C LEU A 143 8.37 -2.63 -13.51
N LEU A 144 7.80 -2.07 -12.43
CA LEU A 144 8.17 -0.73 -11.98
C LEU A 144 9.64 -0.66 -11.55
N LEU A 145 10.13 -1.65 -10.81
CA LEU A 145 11.53 -1.69 -10.39
C LEU A 145 12.50 -1.78 -11.56
N GLU A 146 12.19 -2.62 -12.55
CA GLU A 146 12.97 -2.73 -13.79
C GLU A 146 13.04 -1.38 -14.51
N LYS A 147 11.93 -0.64 -14.58
CA LYS A 147 11.92 0.68 -15.23
C LYS A 147 12.67 1.73 -14.42
N ILE A 148 12.55 1.69 -13.09
CA ILE A 148 13.23 2.65 -12.20
C ILE A 148 14.75 2.42 -12.21
N SER A 149 15.21 1.17 -12.29
CA SER A 149 16.64 0.86 -12.31
C SER A 149 17.36 1.44 -13.52
N LEU A 150 16.66 1.64 -14.65
CA LEU A 150 17.20 2.35 -15.82
C LEU A 150 17.55 3.82 -15.55
N PHE A 151 16.99 4.42 -14.50
CA PHE A 151 17.24 5.81 -14.12
C PHE A 151 18.19 5.95 -12.93
N SER A 152 18.52 4.87 -12.21
CA SER A 152 19.38 4.96 -11.03
C SER A 152 20.84 4.76 -11.40
N THR A 153 21.72 5.55 -10.79
CA THR A 153 23.18 5.45 -10.98
C THR A 153 23.80 4.38 -10.09
N GLU A 154 23.17 4.07 -8.94
CA GLU A 154 23.55 2.97 -8.05
C GLU A 154 22.32 2.13 -7.67
N SER A 155 22.43 0.80 -7.76
CA SER A 155 21.48 -0.16 -7.20
C SER A 155 22.15 -0.91 -6.04
N THR A 156 21.53 -0.88 -4.85
CA THR A 156 22.04 -1.62 -3.69
C THR A 156 20.98 -2.59 -3.20
N LEU A 157 21.18 -3.88 -3.48
CA LEU A 157 20.40 -4.97 -2.89
C LEU A 157 20.94 -5.24 -1.48
N LEU A 158 20.12 -5.04 -0.46
CA LEU A 158 20.43 -5.50 0.89
C LEU A 158 19.52 -6.68 1.21
N ALA A 159 20.16 -7.85 1.29
CA ALA A 159 19.56 -9.12 1.68
C ALA A 159 19.10 -9.10 3.14
#